data_AF-A0A9N7MI18-F1
#
_entry.id   AF-A0A9N7MI18-F1
#
_cell.length_a   1.000
_cell.length_b   1.000
_cell.length_c   1.000
_cell.angle_alpha   90.00
_cell.angle_beta   90.00
_cell.angle_gamma   90.00
#
_symmetry.space_group_name_H-M   'P 1'
#
loop_
_entity.id
_entity.type
_entity.pdbx_description
1 polymer ?
#
loop_
_entity_poly.entity_id
_entity_poly.type
_entity_poly.pdbx_seq_one_letter_code
_entity_poly.pdbx_strand_id
1 'polypeptide(L)'
;MMHLPIHLVDDVRLSGPVSGWWMFGPERYLGELKDYVGNRSRPEASIAEGYLVEEGLIFCARYLRDGSKKKSKNSNRSSVEATCNDISVIFPKVGHPLGRRKRGKKGAFSLDSSTQKLAHRYVLFNCQDELVEKYIKEHEDMMKMKSQDKSKKRWRQAQQHSQEFMDWFKEKVELEQFPDHIKWLASGPSHVARRYTGYFINEYKFYTQGRDAKLKTQNSGVTLTALTSSFSSTKDLNPSVDGVTYYGRINDIIEIDYWSSFSVVLFRCEWFQENTDSYGLTCVNFNKLCYEDDPFVLASQVHQVFYVKDATEKGCHYVMKKLSKDFIDIMDQTEDTYFAELTESVEDRMVTALNDDDENSWTREGVPPIILDDPVENQETNSESYDTGHCW
;
A
#
# COMPACT_ATOMS: atom_id res chain seq x y z
N MET A 1 9.82 -22.72 25.74
CA MET A 1 10.37 -21.95 26.88
C MET A 1 9.21 -21.23 27.55
N MET A 2 9.01 -21.36 28.87
CA MET A 2 7.94 -20.64 29.58
C MET A 2 8.48 -19.27 30.00
N HIS A 3 8.11 -18.20 29.29
CA HIS A 3 8.46 -16.85 29.72
C HIS A 3 7.56 -16.43 30.88
N LEU A 4 8.17 -15.90 31.95
CA LEU A 4 7.45 -15.39 33.11
C LEU A 4 6.58 -14.19 32.66
N PRO A 5 5.28 -14.15 33.00
CA PRO A 5 4.33 -13.10 32.55
C PRO A 5 4.74 -11.66 32.87
N ILE A 6 5.68 -11.47 33.79
CA ILE A 6 6.13 -10.16 34.27
C ILE A 6 6.92 -9.40 33.18
N HIS A 7 7.76 -10.09 32.40
CA HIS A 7 8.55 -9.45 31.34
C HIS A 7 7.69 -8.98 30.16
N LEU A 8 6.60 -9.70 29.86
CA LEU A 8 5.67 -9.36 28.78
C LEU A 8 4.99 -7.99 28.96
N VAL A 9 4.76 -7.53 30.20
CA VAL A 9 4.02 -6.29 30.45
C VAL A 9 4.88 -5.05 30.16
N ASP A 10 6.15 -5.08 30.56
CA ASP A 10 7.08 -3.97 30.32
C ASP A 10 7.42 -3.86 28.82
N ASP A 11 7.56 -5.00 28.13
CA ASP A 11 7.85 -5.05 26.69
C ASP A 11 6.66 -4.60 25.83
N VAL A 12 5.41 -4.96 26.19
CA VAL A 12 4.19 -4.45 25.56
C VAL A 12 4.09 -2.93 25.70
N ARG A 13 4.51 -2.39 26.85
CA ARG A 13 4.44 -0.96 27.15
C ARG A 13 5.44 -0.13 26.36
N LEU A 14 6.63 -0.68 26.08
CA LEU A 14 7.69 -0.02 25.32
C LEU A 14 7.47 -0.13 23.80
N SER A 15 6.98 -1.26 23.30
CA SER A 15 7.07 -1.61 21.88
C SER A 15 5.72 -1.88 21.19
N GLY A 16 4.60 -1.83 21.91
CA GLY A 16 3.26 -2.10 21.36
C GLY A 16 2.93 -3.60 21.24
N PRO A 17 1.90 -3.99 20.46
CA PRO A 17 1.44 -5.38 20.38
C PRO A 17 2.53 -6.34 19.90
N VAL A 18 2.81 -7.35 20.72
CA VAL A 18 3.99 -8.27 20.69
C VAL A 18 4.04 -9.19 19.46
N SER A 19 3.05 -9.16 18.57
CA SER A 19 2.76 -10.26 17.64
C SER A 19 3.79 -10.50 16.52
N GLY A 20 4.81 -9.65 16.34
CA GLY A 20 5.77 -9.79 15.23
C GLY A 20 7.26 -9.79 15.61
N TRP A 21 7.61 -9.43 16.85
CA TRP A 21 9.01 -9.14 17.21
C TRP A 21 9.65 -10.21 18.11
N TRP A 22 8.85 -11.04 18.77
CA TRP A 22 9.31 -11.89 19.89
C TRP A 22 9.22 -13.40 19.66
N MET A 23 8.81 -13.86 18.48
CA MET A 23 9.16 -15.22 18.07
C MET A 23 10.47 -15.11 17.31
N PHE A 24 11.51 -15.77 17.80
CA PHE A 24 12.76 -15.91 17.05
C PHE A 24 12.45 -16.55 15.70
N GLY A 25 13.14 -16.17 14.61
CA GLY A 25 12.93 -16.73 13.26
C GLY A 25 12.77 -18.26 13.27
N PRO A 26 13.65 -19.01 13.95
CA PRO A 26 13.53 -20.45 14.10
C PRO A 26 12.21 -20.92 14.75
N GLU A 27 11.68 -20.19 15.72
CA GLU A 27 10.44 -20.56 16.41
C GLU A 27 9.19 -20.32 15.55
N ARG A 28 9.19 -19.27 14.71
CA ARG A 28 8.12 -19.04 13.73
C ARG A 28 8.12 -20.13 12.69
N TYR A 29 9.30 -20.42 12.15
CA TYR A 29 9.49 -21.49 11.18
C TYR A 29 9.05 -22.84 11.73
N LEU A 30 9.46 -23.19 12.96
CA LEU A 30 8.98 -24.41 13.63
C LEU A 30 7.46 -24.39 13.90
N GLY A 31 6.88 -23.21 14.12
CA GLY A 31 5.44 -23.00 14.23
C GLY A 31 4.71 -23.32 12.92
N GLU A 32 5.22 -22.84 11.80
CA GLU A 32 4.68 -23.14 10.45
C GLU A 32 4.84 -24.62 10.10
N LEU A 33 6.02 -25.21 10.33
CA LEU A 33 6.24 -26.64 10.10
C LEU A 33 5.29 -27.52 10.93
N LYS A 34 4.90 -27.06 12.13
CA LYS A 34 3.95 -27.76 12.98
C LYS A 34 2.56 -27.84 12.34
N ASP A 35 2.15 -26.85 11.56
CA ASP A 35 0.87 -26.84 10.85
C ASP A 35 0.83 -27.86 9.70
N TYR A 36 1.99 -28.25 9.16
CA TYR A 36 2.11 -29.32 8.15
C TYR A 36 1.97 -30.75 8.71
N VAL A 37 1.97 -30.92 10.05
CA VAL A 37 1.87 -32.25 10.67
C VAL A 37 0.41 -32.75 10.67
N GLY A 38 -0.03 -33.28 9.53
CA GLY A 38 -1.31 -33.98 9.37
C GLY A 38 -1.29 -35.41 9.94
N ASN A 39 -0.16 -36.13 9.82
CA ASN A 39 0.01 -37.47 10.36
C ASN A 39 1.04 -37.52 11.51
N ARG A 40 0.54 -37.59 12.74
CA ARG A 40 1.38 -37.63 13.95
C ARG A 40 2.25 -38.89 14.07
N SER A 41 1.90 -39.98 13.38
CA SER A 41 2.69 -41.22 13.39
C SER A 41 3.93 -41.12 12.50
N ARG A 42 4.00 -40.13 11.60
CA ARG A 42 5.13 -39.87 10.69
C ARG A 42 5.28 -38.36 10.45
N PRO A 43 5.69 -37.59 11.48
CA PRO A 43 5.68 -36.13 11.41
C PRO A 43 6.64 -35.58 10.35
N GLU A 44 7.83 -36.14 10.22
CA GLU A 44 8.85 -35.70 9.23
C GLU A 44 8.33 -35.81 7.79
N ALA A 45 7.72 -36.95 7.44
CA ALA A 45 7.15 -37.17 6.11
C ALA A 45 5.96 -36.24 5.85
N SER A 46 5.14 -35.98 6.87
CA SER A 46 4.00 -35.06 6.77
C SER A 46 4.45 -33.61 6.54
N ILE A 47 5.53 -33.20 7.21
CA ILE A 47 6.12 -31.87 7.03
C ILE A 47 6.70 -31.73 5.61
N ALA A 48 7.47 -32.72 5.15
CA ALA A 48 8.05 -32.71 3.81
C ALA A 48 6.97 -32.66 2.71
N GLU A 49 5.89 -33.42 2.86
CA GLU A 49 4.76 -33.41 1.93
C GLU A 49 4.03 -32.06 1.94
N GLY A 50 3.74 -31.50 3.12
CA GLY A 50 3.09 -30.20 3.26
C GLY A 50 3.91 -29.07 2.63
N TYR A 51 5.22 -29.05 2.90
CA TYR A 51 6.14 -28.08 2.31
C TYR A 51 6.22 -28.19 0.78
N LEU A 52 6.30 -29.42 0.23
CA LEU A 52 6.31 -29.64 -1.22
C LEU A 52 5.01 -29.18 -1.89
N VAL A 53 3.86 -29.39 -1.24
CA VAL A 53 2.57 -28.90 -1.74
C VAL A 53 2.51 -27.39 -1.73
N GLU A 54 2.97 -26.74 -0.66
CA GLU A 54 2.99 -25.29 -0.55
C GLU A 54 3.91 -24.66 -1.60
N GLU A 55 5.17 -25.11 -1.70
CA GLU A 55 6.12 -24.64 -2.71
C GLU A 55 5.58 -24.88 -4.13
N GLY A 56 4.98 -26.04 -4.39
CA GLY A 56 4.35 -26.35 -5.68
C GLY A 56 3.19 -25.41 -6.01
N LEU A 57 2.36 -25.05 -5.03
CA LEU A 57 1.26 -24.11 -5.18
C LEU A 57 1.75 -22.68 -5.36
N ILE A 58 2.77 -22.24 -4.61
CA ILE A 58 3.42 -20.93 -4.76
C ILE A 58 4.03 -20.80 -6.15
N PHE A 59 4.77 -21.81 -6.60
CA PHE A 59 5.33 -21.85 -7.95
C PHE A 59 4.23 -21.78 -9.02
N CYS A 60 3.18 -22.59 -8.89
CA CYS A 60 2.05 -22.55 -9.82
C CYS A 60 1.34 -21.19 -9.78
N ALA A 61 1.19 -20.56 -8.62
CA ALA A 61 0.60 -19.24 -8.48
C ALA A 61 1.46 -18.18 -9.18
N ARG A 62 2.78 -18.19 -8.98
CA ARG A 62 3.73 -17.28 -9.66
C ARG A 62 3.71 -17.48 -11.18
N TYR A 63 3.80 -18.73 -11.64
CA TYR A 63 3.77 -19.08 -13.06
C TYR A 63 2.43 -18.70 -13.72
N LEU A 64 1.31 -19.02 -13.08
CA LEU A 64 -0.01 -18.63 -13.57
C LEU A 64 -0.19 -17.11 -13.54
N ARG A 65 0.42 -16.39 -12.60
CA ARG A 65 0.31 -14.93 -12.53
C ARG A 65 1.06 -14.22 -13.65
N ASP A 66 2.23 -14.72 -14.04
CA ASP A 66 2.94 -14.22 -15.23
C ASP A 66 2.25 -14.65 -16.54
N GLY A 67 1.71 -15.87 -16.60
CA GLY A 67 0.91 -16.35 -17.73
C GLY A 67 -0.48 -15.71 -17.86
N SER A 68 -1.05 -15.20 -16.76
CA SER A 68 -2.39 -14.61 -16.66
C SER A 68 -2.42 -13.09 -16.70
N LYS A 69 -1.35 -12.45 -17.21
CA LYS A 69 -1.49 -11.16 -17.91
C LYS A 69 -2.50 -11.21 -19.06
N LYS A 70 -3.01 -12.40 -19.42
CA LYS A 70 -4.20 -12.58 -20.26
C LYS A 70 -5.39 -13.14 -19.47
N LYS A 71 -6.34 -12.24 -19.23
CA LYS A 71 -7.78 -12.47 -18.95
C LYS A 71 -8.12 -13.01 -17.56
N SER A 72 -8.33 -12.08 -16.63
CA SER A 72 -9.24 -12.28 -15.49
C SER A 72 -10.65 -12.62 -16.00
N LYS A 73 -10.93 -13.91 -16.18
CA LYS A 73 -12.29 -14.44 -16.34
C LYS A 73 -12.86 -14.79 -14.98
N ASN A 74 -13.19 -13.77 -14.19
CA ASN A 74 -14.09 -13.94 -13.04
C ASN A 74 -15.06 -12.75 -12.89
N SER A 75 -15.53 -12.24 -14.03
CA SER A 75 -16.76 -11.43 -14.11
C SER A 75 -17.87 -12.30 -14.68
N ASN A 76 -18.55 -13.07 -13.83
CA ASN A 76 -19.81 -13.70 -14.24
C ASN A 76 -20.97 -12.71 -14.12
N ARG A 77 -21.59 -12.47 -15.28
CA ARG A 77 -22.97 -12.02 -15.54
C ARG A 77 -23.32 -10.54 -15.30
N SER A 78 -23.05 -9.74 -16.32
CA SER A 78 -24.13 -9.01 -17.01
C SER A 78 -23.81 -9.00 -18.50
N SER A 79 -24.50 -9.84 -19.26
CA SER A 79 -24.48 -9.77 -20.72
C SER A 79 -25.31 -8.55 -21.11
N VAL A 80 -24.62 -7.48 -21.48
CA VAL A 80 -25.10 -6.59 -22.51
C VAL A 80 -23.97 -6.56 -23.52
N GLU A 81 -24.20 -7.18 -24.67
CA GLU A 81 -23.38 -7.01 -25.86
C GLU A 81 -23.26 -5.51 -26.13
N ALA A 82 -22.04 -4.97 -26.11
CA ALA A 82 -21.76 -3.64 -26.61
C ALA A 82 -20.30 -3.60 -27.08
N THR A 83 -20.15 -3.65 -28.40
CA THR A 83 -19.12 -3.00 -29.20
C THR A 83 -18.22 -2.02 -28.44
N CYS A 84 -17.09 -2.46 -27.88
CA CYS A 84 -15.97 -1.59 -27.49
C CYS A 84 -14.74 -2.41 -27.04
N ASN A 85 -14.06 -3.07 -27.98
CA ASN A 85 -12.73 -3.60 -27.65
C ASN A 85 -11.74 -2.45 -27.31
N ASP A 86 -11.91 -1.27 -27.90
CA ASP A 86 -10.94 -0.16 -27.78
C ASP A 86 -11.01 0.57 -26.42
N ILE A 87 -12.20 0.78 -25.85
CA ILE A 87 -12.34 1.47 -24.56
C ILE A 87 -11.77 0.64 -23.39
N SER A 88 -11.86 -0.68 -23.51
CA SER A 88 -11.29 -1.60 -22.53
C SER A 88 -9.76 -1.52 -22.46
N VAL A 89 -9.11 -0.99 -23.52
CA VAL A 89 -7.67 -0.72 -23.58
C VAL A 89 -7.33 0.60 -22.87
N ILE A 90 -8.14 1.65 -23.08
CA ILE A 90 -7.89 2.99 -22.53
C ILE A 90 -8.20 3.06 -21.03
N PHE A 91 -9.34 2.50 -20.61
CA PHE A 91 -9.77 2.44 -19.21
C PHE A 91 -10.11 0.99 -18.83
N PRO A 92 -9.09 0.15 -18.57
CA PRO A 92 -9.35 -1.20 -18.10
C PRO A 92 -10.10 -1.13 -16.76
N LYS A 93 -11.14 -1.96 -16.62
CA LYS A 93 -11.85 -2.14 -15.34
C LYS A 93 -10.96 -2.94 -14.39
N VAL A 94 -9.95 -2.27 -13.83
CA VAL A 94 -9.03 -2.86 -12.85
C VAL A 94 -9.62 -2.66 -11.46
N GLY A 95 -9.64 -3.74 -10.69
CA GLY A 95 -10.09 -3.71 -9.31
C GLY A 95 -11.59 -3.80 -9.10
N HIS A 96 -12.01 -3.68 -7.85
CA HIS A 96 -13.41 -3.75 -7.46
C HIS A 96 -13.68 -3.05 -6.10
N PRO A 97 -14.89 -2.52 -5.88
CA PRO A 97 -15.22 -1.88 -4.61
C PRO A 97 -15.27 -2.88 -3.45
N LEU A 98 -14.78 -2.46 -2.28
CA LEU A 98 -14.72 -3.25 -1.06
C LEU A 98 -15.93 -3.04 -0.17
N GLY A 99 -16.66 -4.14 0.07
CA GLY A 99 -17.82 -4.18 0.96
C GLY A 99 -19.04 -4.80 0.26
N ARG A 100 -20.02 -5.23 1.06
CA ARG A 100 -21.25 -5.81 0.52
C ARG A 100 -21.98 -4.76 -0.31
N ARG A 101 -22.20 -5.02 -1.62
CA ARG A 101 -23.14 -4.24 -2.44
C ARG A 101 -24.48 -4.20 -1.70
N LYS A 102 -24.80 -3.09 -1.05
CA LYS A 102 -26.15 -2.88 -0.52
C LYS A 102 -27.04 -2.78 -1.75
N ARG A 103 -27.88 -3.80 -1.99
CA ARG A 103 -28.90 -3.77 -3.06
C ARG A 103 -29.72 -2.48 -2.89
N GLY A 104 -29.65 -1.58 -3.87
CA GLY A 104 -30.36 -0.29 -3.89
C GLY A 104 -29.49 0.89 -4.36
N LYS A 105 -30.14 2.01 -4.74
CA LYS A 105 -29.55 3.29 -5.21
C LYS A 105 -28.61 3.99 -4.21
N LYS A 106 -28.27 3.39 -3.06
CA LYS A 106 -27.55 4.01 -1.92
C LYS A 106 -26.06 4.32 -2.15
N GLY A 107 -25.59 4.33 -3.40
CA GLY A 107 -24.23 4.74 -3.76
C GLY A 107 -24.18 5.79 -4.87
N ALA A 108 -25.29 6.08 -5.55
CA ALA A 108 -25.34 7.09 -6.59
C ALA A 108 -25.53 8.48 -5.98
N PHE A 109 -24.74 9.45 -6.42
CA PHE A 109 -24.85 10.84 -6.02
C PHE A 109 -24.63 11.75 -7.23
N SER A 110 -25.15 12.98 -7.17
CA SER A 110 -24.88 13.99 -8.20
C SER A 110 -23.56 14.67 -7.90
N LEU A 111 -22.65 14.72 -8.86
CA LEU A 111 -21.48 15.59 -8.80
C LEU A 111 -21.91 17.05 -8.96
N ASP A 112 -21.19 17.92 -8.27
CA ASP A 112 -21.20 19.35 -8.58
C ASP A 112 -20.47 19.60 -9.91
N SER A 113 -20.89 20.62 -10.65
CA SER A 113 -20.35 20.95 -11.97
C SER A 113 -18.84 21.25 -11.91
N SER A 114 -18.37 21.91 -10.85
CA SER A 114 -16.94 22.18 -10.66
C SER A 114 -16.13 20.89 -10.50
N THR A 115 -16.61 19.97 -9.66
CA THR A 115 -15.94 18.70 -9.36
C THR A 115 -15.96 17.78 -10.57
N GLN A 116 -17.07 17.79 -11.32
CA GLN A 116 -17.20 17.05 -12.58
C GLN A 116 -16.18 17.52 -13.61
N LYS A 117 -16.00 18.84 -13.79
CA LYS A 117 -14.98 19.41 -14.69
C LYS A 117 -13.56 19.01 -14.28
N LEU A 118 -13.23 19.08 -12.99
CA LEU A 118 -11.91 18.68 -12.48
C LEU A 118 -11.63 17.17 -12.70
N ALA A 119 -12.61 16.32 -12.36
CA ALA A 119 -12.51 14.88 -12.58
C ALA A 119 -12.37 14.55 -14.07
N HIS A 120 -13.17 15.19 -14.92
CA HIS A 120 -13.11 14.99 -16.35
C HIS A 120 -11.79 15.46 -16.97
N ARG A 121 -11.31 16.64 -16.56
CA ARG A 121 -10.00 17.17 -16.96
C ARG A 121 -8.90 16.15 -16.67
N TYR A 122 -8.86 15.61 -15.46
CA TYR A 122 -7.86 14.61 -15.10
C TYR A 122 -7.90 13.39 -16.01
N VAL A 123 -9.09 12.90 -16.34
CA VAL A 123 -9.29 11.74 -17.21
C VAL A 123 -8.79 11.99 -18.63
N LEU A 124 -9.01 13.20 -19.18
CA LEU A 124 -8.53 13.56 -20.51
C LEU A 124 -7.01 13.67 -20.58
N PHE A 125 -6.38 14.28 -19.58
CA PHE A 125 -4.91 14.42 -19.56
C PHE A 125 -4.17 13.13 -19.22
N ASN A 126 -4.87 12.12 -18.69
CA ASN A 126 -4.30 10.82 -18.32
C ASN A 126 -4.89 9.66 -19.13
N CYS A 127 -5.63 9.93 -20.21
CA CYS A 127 -6.05 8.87 -21.12
C CYS A 127 -4.87 8.49 -22.01
N GLN A 128 -4.55 7.20 -22.08
CA GLN A 128 -3.47 6.67 -22.92
C GLN A 128 -3.91 6.48 -24.37
N ASP A 129 -4.70 7.43 -24.91
CA ASP A 129 -5.21 7.40 -26.27
C ASP A 129 -4.40 8.34 -27.17
N GLU A 130 -3.79 7.79 -28.22
CA GLU A 130 -2.90 8.51 -29.14
C GLU A 130 -3.57 9.71 -29.83
N LEU A 131 -4.88 9.61 -30.12
CA LEU A 131 -5.62 10.70 -30.75
C LEU A 131 -5.82 11.85 -29.79
N VAL A 132 -6.20 11.54 -28.53
CA VAL A 132 -6.39 12.58 -27.52
C VAL A 132 -5.07 13.28 -27.21
N GLU A 133 -3.97 12.54 -27.09
CA GLU A 133 -2.63 13.13 -26.92
C GLU A 133 -2.24 14.05 -28.07
N LYS A 134 -2.57 13.68 -29.31
CA LYS A 134 -2.35 14.54 -30.48
C LYS A 134 -3.15 15.85 -30.37
N TYR A 135 -4.42 15.77 -29.96
CA TYR A 135 -5.26 16.96 -29.77
C TYR A 135 -4.80 17.85 -28.62
N ILE A 136 -4.30 17.26 -27.52
CA ILE A 136 -3.67 18.00 -26.43
C ILE A 136 -2.51 18.83 -26.97
N LYS A 137 -1.58 18.21 -27.72
CA LYS A 137 -0.43 18.90 -28.32
C LYS A 137 -0.85 20.00 -29.30
N GLU A 138 -1.84 19.72 -30.15
CA GLU A 138 -2.33 20.70 -31.12
C GLU A 138 -2.97 21.93 -30.45
N HIS A 139 -3.75 21.72 -29.40
CA HIS A 139 -4.31 22.84 -28.63
C HIS A 139 -3.22 23.60 -27.88
N GLU A 140 -2.22 22.91 -27.34
CA GLU A 140 -1.06 23.54 -26.69
C GLU A 140 -0.30 24.46 -27.67
N ASP A 141 -0.08 24.00 -28.90
CA ASP A 141 0.60 24.78 -29.94
C ASP A 141 -0.25 25.95 -30.45
N MET A 142 -1.57 25.75 -30.57
CA MET A 142 -2.50 26.86 -30.87
C MET A 142 -2.43 27.95 -29.80
N MET A 143 -2.34 27.58 -28.52
CA MET A 143 -2.22 28.53 -27.41
C MET A 143 -0.87 29.26 -27.42
N LYS A 144 0.22 28.57 -27.80
CA LYS A 144 1.53 29.21 -28.03
C LYS A 144 1.47 30.23 -29.17
N MET A 145 0.75 29.93 -30.26
CA MET A 145 0.63 30.80 -31.42
C MET A 145 -0.26 32.03 -31.20
N LYS A 146 -1.38 31.88 -30.47
CA LYS A 146 -2.29 33.01 -30.15
C LYS A 146 -1.64 34.06 -29.24
N SER A 147 -0.63 33.69 -28.47
CA SER A 147 0.12 34.62 -27.62
C SER A 147 1.16 35.41 -28.45
N GLN A 148 0.75 36.53 -29.05
CA GLN A 148 1.67 37.47 -29.75
C GLN A 148 2.81 37.97 -28.84
N ASP A 149 2.65 37.88 -27.53
CA ASP A 149 3.61 38.32 -26.54
C ASP A 149 4.32 37.10 -25.92
N LYS A 150 5.54 36.80 -26.38
CA LYS A 150 6.40 35.74 -25.82
C LYS A 150 6.71 35.94 -24.32
N SER A 151 6.39 37.11 -23.79
CA SER A 151 6.55 37.52 -22.40
C SER A 151 5.44 36.99 -21.45
N LYS A 152 4.29 36.54 -21.97
CA LYS A 152 3.26 35.91 -21.13
C LYS A 152 3.78 34.54 -20.64
N LYS A 153 4.11 34.50 -19.35
CA LYS A 153 4.65 33.37 -18.58
C LYS A 153 4.03 32.02 -18.97
N ARG A 154 4.87 31.06 -19.39
CA ARG A 154 4.48 29.69 -19.81
C ARG A 154 3.51 29.01 -18.83
N TRP A 155 3.67 29.25 -17.53
CA TRP A 155 2.75 28.78 -16.49
C TRP A 155 1.29 29.19 -16.74
N ARG A 156 1.03 30.46 -17.06
CA ARG A 156 -0.34 30.94 -17.34
C ARG A 156 -0.91 30.31 -18.61
N GLN A 157 -0.06 30.06 -19.60
CA GLN A 157 -0.45 29.38 -20.83
C GLN A 157 -0.84 27.93 -20.55
N ALA A 158 -0.06 27.21 -19.75
CA ALA A 158 -0.39 25.85 -19.32
C ALA A 158 -1.70 25.82 -18.51
N GLN A 159 -1.91 26.78 -17.61
CA GLN A 159 -3.15 26.90 -16.86
C GLN A 159 -4.35 27.16 -17.77
N GLN A 160 -4.25 28.11 -18.71
CA GLN A 160 -5.31 28.42 -19.66
C GLN A 160 -5.60 27.24 -20.59
N HIS A 161 -4.56 26.58 -21.11
CA HIS A 161 -4.68 25.35 -21.89
C HIS A 161 -5.44 24.28 -21.11
N SER A 162 -5.11 24.05 -19.84
CA SER A 162 -5.79 23.05 -19.00
C SER A 162 -7.27 23.34 -18.77
N GLN A 163 -7.68 24.62 -18.80
CA GLN A 163 -9.06 25.05 -18.57
C GLN A 163 -9.89 25.04 -19.85
N GLU A 164 -9.33 25.54 -20.96
CA GLU A 164 -10.04 25.71 -22.24
C GLU A 164 -10.04 24.44 -23.10
N PHE A 165 -9.13 23.50 -22.84
CA PHE A 165 -8.99 22.29 -23.66
C PHE A 165 -10.28 21.47 -23.74
N MET A 166 -11.04 21.34 -22.64
CA MET A 166 -12.28 20.55 -22.62
C MET A 166 -13.31 21.09 -23.61
N ASP A 167 -13.54 22.40 -23.57
CA ASP A 167 -14.54 23.07 -24.42
C ASP A 167 -14.08 23.04 -25.88
N TRP A 168 -12.79 23.32 -26.14
CA TRP A 168 -12.20 23.23 -27.47
C TRP A 168 -12.24 21.81 -28.05
N PHE A 169 -11.94 20.80 -27.24
CA PHE A 169 -11.95 19.39 -27.66
C PHE A 169 -13.36 18.95 -28.04
N LYS A 170 -14.37 19.39 -27.27
CA LYS A 170 -15.78 19.14 -27.60
C LYS A 170 -16.17 19.76 -28.95
N GLU A 171 -15.89 21.04 -29.16
CA GLU A 171 -16.18 21.72 -30.43
C GLU A 171 -15.48 21.03 -31.61
N LYS A 172 -14.24 20.60 -31.42
CA LYS A 172 -13.48 19.94 -32.48
C LYS A 172 -14.03 18.56 -32.85
N VAL A 173 -14.46 17.79 -31.86
CA VAL A 173 -15.02 16.44 -32.07
C VAL A 173 -16.42 16.49 -32.69
N GLU A 174 -17.18 17.57 -32.47
CA GLU A 174 -18.48 17.78 -33.14
C GLU A 174 -18.38 18.05 -34.65
N LEU A 175 -17.20 18.50 -35.13
CA LEU A 175 -16.99 18.88 -36.53
C LEU A 175 -16.52 17.73 -37.44
N GLU A 176 -16.00 16.62 -36.88
CA GLU A 176 -15.47 15.49 -37.67
C GLU A 176 -16.07 14.13 -37.24
N GLN A 177 -15.95 13.12 -38.09
CA GLN A 177 -16.41 11.75 -37.77
C GLN A 177 -15.35 10.99 -36.97
N PHE A 178 -15.55 10.90 -35.66
CA PHE A 178 -14.68 10.14 -34.75
C PHE A 178 -15.26 8.79 -34.32
N PRO A 179 -14.39 7.87 -33.83
CA PRO A 179 -14.81 6.72 -33.05
C PRO A 179 -15.68 7.11 -31.86
N ASP A 180 -16.62 6.25 -31.49
CA ASP A 180 -17.62 6.59 -30.47
C ASP A 180 -16.99 6.87 -29.09
N HIS A 181 -15.87 6.23 -28.74
CA HIS A 181 -15.20 6.49 -27.47
C HIS A 181 -14.64 7.91 -27.34
N ILE A 182 -14.15 8.49 -28.45
CA ILE A 182 -13.70 9.88 -28.50
C ILE A 182 -14.87 10.83 -28.34
N LYS A 183 -16.04 10.52 -28.95
CA LYS A 183 -17.27 11.30 -28.76
C LYS A 183 -17.74 11.29 -27.31
N TRP A 184 -17.68 10.14 -26.65
CA TRP A 184 -18.03 10.02 -25.23
C TRP A 184 -17.05 10.79 -24.33
N LEU A 185 -15.74 10.73 -24.63
CA LEU A 185 -14.74 11.55 -23.93
C LEU A 185 -14.99 13.03 -24.12
N ALA A 186 -15.25 13.49 -25.35
CA ALA A 186 -15.53 14.89 -25.65
C ALA A 186 -16.83 15.42 -25.02
N SER A 187 -17.84 14.55 -24.89
CA SER A 187 -19.12 14.89 -24.27
C SER A 187 -19.04 15.04 -22.74
N GLY A 188 -18.01 14.46 -22.13
CA GLY A 188 -17.81 14.44 -20.69
C GLY A 188 -18.68 13.42 -19.94
N PRO A 189 -18.40 13.19 -18.64
CA PRO A 189 -19.10 12.21 -17.83
C PRO A 189 -20.51 12.67 -17.47
N SER A 190 -21.38 11.72 -17.09
CA SER A 190 -22.67 12.00 -16.47
C SER A 190 -22.51 12.74 -15.14
N HIS A 191 -23.53 13.54 -14.79
CA HIS A 191 -23.61 14.18 -13.47
C HIS A 191 -23.83 13.15 -12.34
N VAL A 192 -24.28 11.94 -12.66
CA VAL A 192 -24.47 10.87 -11.68
C VAL A 192 -23.20 10.02 -11.59
N ALA A 193 -22.63 9.94 -10.39
CA ALA A 193 -21.51 9.04 -10.09
C ALA A 193 -21.80 8.14 -8.90
N ARG A 194 -20.95 7.13 -8.71
CA ARG A 194 -20.99 6.25 -7.55
C ARG A 194 -19.89 6.57 -6.57
N ARG A 195 -20.19 6.46 -5.27
CA ARG A 195 -19.22 6.65 -4.19
C ARG A 195 -18.90 5.33 -3.50
N TYR A 196 -17.63 5.11 -3.18
CA TYR A 196 -17.13 3.95 -2.46
C TYR A 196 -16.37 4.36 -1.20
N THR A 197 -16.38 3.48 -0.20
CA THR A 197 -15.59 3.67 1.04
C THR A 197 -14.32 2.85 1.06
N GLY A 198 -14.19 1.92 0.11
CA GLY A 198 -12.99 1.14 -0.09
C GLY A 198 -12.96 0.54 -1.49
N TYR A 199 -11.76 0.32 -1.99
CA TYR A 199 -11.52 -0.18 -3.34
C TYR A 199 -10.28 -1.06 -3.34
N PHE A 200 -10.34 -2.18 -4.05
CA PHE A 200 -9.21 -3.08 -4.22
C PHE A 200 -8.65 -2.93 -5.62
N ILE A 201 -7.39 -2.53 -5.74
CA ILE A 201 -6.67 -2.36 -7.02
C ILE A 201 -5.18 -2.50 -6.79
N ASN A 202 -4.45 -3.00 -7.79
CA ASN A 202 -3.00 -3.25 -7.72
C ASN A 202 -2.61 -4.05 -6.46
N GLU A 203 -3.47 -4.99 -6.04
CA GLU A 203 -3.30 -5.84 -4.85
C GLU A 203 -3.36 -5.13 -3.50
N TYR A 204 -3.60 -3.82 -3.53
CA TYR A 204 -3.82 -3.02 -2.34
C TYR A 204 -5.30 -2.86 -2.05
N LYS A 205 -5.63 -2.86 -0.75
CA LYS A 205 -6.95 -2.46 -0.25
C LYS A 205 -6.85 -0.99 0.13
N PHE A 206 -7.51 -0.12 -0.61
CA PHE A 206 -7.62 1.29 -0.28
C PHE A 206 -8.90 1.57 0.50
N TYR A 207 -8.83 2.48 1.48
CA TYR A 207 -9.98 2.98 2.22
C TYR A 207 -10.00 4.50 2.22
N THR A 208 -11.20 5.09 2.28
CA THR A 208 -11.31 6.53 2.55
C THR A 208 -10.86 6.82 3.97
N GLN A 209 -10.28 7.99 4.21
CA GLN A 209 -9.79 8.43 5.53
C GLN A 209 -10.84 8.25 6.63
N GLY A 210 -12.11 8.59 6.36
CA GLY A 210 -13.20 8.43 7.32
C GLY A 210 -13.53 6.99 7.70
N ARG A 211 -13.23 6.02 6.82
CA ARG A 211 -13.34 4.59 7.12
C ARG A 211 -12.07 4.08 7.80
N ASP A 212 -10.91 4.50 7.31
CA ASP A 212 -9.60 4.09 7.80
C ASP A 212 -9.39 4.48 9.28
N ALA A 213 -9.87 5.66 9.68
CA ALA A 213 -9.84 6.13 11.07
C ALA A 213 -10.59 5.23 12.08
N LYS A 214 -11.44 4.32 11.60
CA LYS A 214 -12.20 3.36 12.43
C LYS A 214 -11.54 1.98 12.47
N LEU A 215 -10.44 1.79 11.75
CA LEU A 215 -9.71 0.53 11.64
C LEU A 215 -8.38 0.63 12.38
N LYS A 216 -7.81 -0.54 12.70
CA LYS A 216 -6.46 -0.62 13.30
C LYS A 216 -5.35 -0.45 12.25
N THR A 217 -5.65 -0.77 10.99
CA THR A 217 -4.70 -0.71 9.87
C THR A 217 -4.85 0.61 9.13
N GLN A 218 -3.74 1.18 8.64
CA GLN A 218 -3.76 2.36 7.78
C GLN A 218 -3.69 1.96 6.31
N ASN A 219 -4.73 2.29 5.55
CA ASN A 219 -4.89 1.94 4.14
C ASN A 219 -5.39 3.12 3.29
N SER A 220 -5.49 4.33 3.86
CA SER A 220 -5.87 5.55 3.13
C SER A 220 -4.70 6.28 2.49
N GLY A 221 -3.45 5.91 2.79
CA GLY A 221 -2.28 6.57 2.23
C GLY A 221 -2.00 6.15 0.79
N VAL A 222 -1.72 7.14 -0.05
CA VAL A 222 -1.42 6.97 -1.47
C VAL A 222 -0.13 7.67 -1.86
N THR A 223 0.55 7.09 -2.84
CA THR A 223 1.65 7.74 -3.55
C THR A 223 1.46 7.62 -5.06
N LEU A 224 1.89 8.65 -5.78
CA LEU A 224 1.82 8.76 -7.24
C LEU A 224 3.17 9.29 -7.74
N THR A 225 3.82 8.59 -8.66
CA THR A 225 4.99 9.12 -9.37
C THR A 225 4.52 9.61 -10.74
N ALA A 226 4.62 10.92 -10.99
CA ALA A 226 4.16 11.54 -12.22
C ALA A 226 5.28 12.37 -12.86
N LEU A 227 5.37 12.29 -14.18
CA LEU A 227 6.25 13.15 -14.97
C LEU A 227 5.70 14.58 -14.92
N THR A 228 6.37 15.43 -14.15
CA THR A 228 5.92 16.80 -13.91
C THR A 228 6.90 17.76 -14.53
N SER A 229 6.38 18.73 -15.30
CA SER A 229 7.16 19.89 -15.71
C SER A 229 7.29 20.85 -14.52
N SER A 230 8.41 20.77 -13.81
CA SER A 230 8.73 21.69 -12.72
C SER A 230 9.36 22.96 -13.29
N PHE A 231 8.90 24.10 -12.78
CA PHE A 231 9.48 25.40 -13.07
C PHE A 231 10.21 25.85 -11.81
N SER A 232 11.51 26.16 -11.92
CA SER A 232 12.29 26.65 -10.77
C SER A 232 11.80 28.01 -10.25
N SER A 233 11.05 28.74 -11.09
CA SER A 233 10.46 30.04 -10.79
C SER A 233 9.33 30.35 -11.77
N THR A 234 8.43 31.27 -11.39
CA THR A 234 7.46 31.85 -12.34
C THR A 234 8.11 32.62 -13.51
N LYS A 235 9.43 32.84 -13.45
CA LYS A 235 10.27 33.45 -14.49
C LYS A 235 11.04 32.42 -15.33
N ASP A 236 10.93 31.13 -15.02
CA ASP A 236 11.67 30.08 -15.69
C ASP A 236 11.13 29.87 -17.12
N LEU A 237 12.05 29.80 -18.08
CA LEU A 237 11.77 29.65 -19.51
C LEU A 237 11.92 28.18 -19.97
N ASN A 238 12.61 27.36 -19.18
CA ASN A 238 12.96 25.98 -19.48
C ASN A 238 12.56 25.05 -18.33
N PRO A 239 11.31 24.55 -18.29
CA PRO A 239 10.90 23.60 -17.26
C PRO A 239 11.69 22.31 -17.37
N SER A 240 12.15 21.78 -16.24
CA SER A 240 12.65 20.41 -16.14
C SER A 240 11.47 19.45 -16.06
N VAL A 241 11.46 18.42 -16.90
CA VAL A 241 10.50 17.31 -16.78
C VAL A 241 11.18 16.24 -15.94
N ASP A 242 10.68 16.04 -14.72
CA ASP A 242 11.22 15.05 -13.80
C ASP A 242 10.14 14.18 -13.18
N GLY A 243 10.52 12.98 -12.74
CA GLY A 243 9.64 12.03 -12.07
C GLY A 243 9.39 12.44 -10.62
N VAL A 244 8.42 13.33 -10.40
CA VAL A 244 8.08 13.80 -9.06
C VAL A 244 7.16 12.79 -8.39
N THR A 245 7.48 12.43 -7.14
CA THR A 245 6.64 11.56 -6.33
C THR A 245 5.78 12.39 -5.40
N TYR A 246 4.48 12.16 -5.45
CA TYR A 246 3.47 12.82 -4.63
C TYR A 246 2.98 11.86 -3.55
N TYR A 247 2.65 12.43 -2.40
CA TYR A 247 2.17 11.69 -1.25
C TYR A 247 0.88 12.33 -0.75
N GLY A 248 -0.14 11.49 -0.53
CA GLY A 248 -1.44 11.99 -0.14
C GLY A 248 -2.28 10.99 0.64
N ARG A 249 -3.50 11.41 0.96
CA ARG A 249 -4.52 10.58 1.61
C ARG A 249 -5.81 10.62 0.84
N ILE A 250 -6.46 9.46 0.73
CA ILE A 250 -7.75 9.32 0.05
C ILE A 250 -8.83 9.91 0.95
N ASN A 251 -9.43 11.00 0.49
CA ASN A 251 -10.62 11.58 1.11
C ASN A 251 -11.89 10.88 0.58
N ASP A 252 -12.00 10.70 -0.74
CA ASP A 252 -13.18 10.09 -1.38
C ASP A 252 -12.80 9.16 -2.53
N ILE A 253 -13.64 8.16 -2.82
CA ILE A 253 -13.48 7.25 -3.96
C ILE A 253 -14.73 7.32 -4.80
N ILE A 254 -14.59 7.75 -6.06
CA ILE A 254 -15.71 7.98 -6.97
C ILE A 254 -15.55 7.16 -8.25
N GLU A 255 -16.66 6.67 -8.79
CA GLU A 255 -16.74 6.09 -10.14
C GLU A 255 -17.65 6.97 -10.98
N ILE A 256 -17.06 7.66 -11.94
CA ILE A 256 -17.77 8.51 -12.91
C ILE A 256 -18.19 7.66 -14.10
N ASP A 257 -19.42 7.86 -14.58
CA ASP A 257 -20.01 7.11 -15.69
C ASP A 257 -20.12 7.98 -16.94
N TYR A 258 -19.64 7.50 -18.07
CA TYR A 258 -19.75 8.16 -19.37
C TYR A 258 -20.97 7.63 -20.11
N TRP A 259 -22.15 8.02 -19.63
CA TRP A 259 -23.45 7.71 -20.25
C TRP A 259 -23.66 6.20 -20.51
N SER A 260 -23.26 5.37 -19.55
CA SER A 260 -23.30 3.90 -19.63
C SER A 260 -22.43 3.26 -20.71
N SER A 261 -21.57 4.01 -21.39
CA SER A 261 -20.55 3.47 -22.31
C SER A 261 -19.39 2.87 -21.53
N PHE A 262 -18.78 3.65 -20.64
CA PHE A 262 -17.73 3.19 -19.74
C PHE A 262 -17.71 3.98 -18.44
N SER A 263 -16.98 3.47 -17.44
CA SER A 263 -16.83 4.13 -16.15
C SER A 263 -15.36 4.18 -15.75
N VAL A 264 -14.99 5.24 -15.04
CA VAL A 264 -13.62 5.48 -14.57
C VAL A 264 -13.64 5.70 -13.07
N VAL A 265 -12.76 4.98 -12.36
CA VAL A 265 -12.62 5.10 -10.91
C VAL A 265 -11.49 6.07 -10.57
N LEU A 266 -11.83 7.12 -9.83
CA LEU A 266 -10.92 8.16 -9.38
C LEU A 266 -10.87 8.19 -7.86
N PHE A 267 -9.67 8.39 -7.32
CA PHE A 267 -9.48 8.72 -5.92
C PHE A 267 -9.35 10.24 -5.80
N ARG A 268 -10.13 10.83 -4.90
CA ARG A 268 -9.97 12.21 -4.47
C ARG A 268 -9.01 12.23 -3.30
N CYS A 269 -7.85 12.83 -3.49
CA CYS A 269 -6.74 12.82 -2.56
C CYS A 269 -6.45 14.23 -2.04
N GLU A 270 -6.00 14.29 -0.79
CA GLU A 270 -5.33 15.44 -0.22
C GLU A 270 -3.83 15.18 -0.33
N TRP A 271 -3.12 16.03 -1.09
CA TRP A 271 -1.69 15.90 -1.31
C TRP A 271 -0.92 16.76 -0.32
N PHE A 272 0.19 16.24 0.18
CA PHE A 272 1.01 16.90 1.22
C PHE A 272 2.33 17.40 0.67
N GLN A 273 2.86 18.46 1.28
CA GLN A 273 4.22 18.91 1.01
C GLN A 273 5.22 17.90 1.57
N GLU A 274 6.12 17.43 0.70
CA GLU A 274 7.27 16.58 1.02
C GLU A 274 8.46 17.42 1.52
N ASN A 275 9.12 16.92 2.56
CA ASN A 275 10.44 17.32 3.02
C ASN A 275 11.29 16.06 3.18
N THR A 276 12.55 16.11 2.75
CA THR A 276 13.52 15.04 3.00
C THR A 276 14.36 15.40 4.21
N ASP A 277 14.53 14.47 5.14
CA ASP A 277 15.41 14.67 6.29
C ASP A 277 16.90 14.45 5.95
N SER A 278 17.77 14.68 6.93
CA SER A 278 19.23 14.49 6.77
C SER A 278 19.64 13.05 6.50
N TYR A 279 18.76 12.07 6.73
CA TYR A 279 19.00 10.64 6.54
C TYR A 279 18.39 10.13 5.23
N GLY A 280 17.79 11.01 4.42
CA GLY A 280 17.16 10.64 3.14
C GLY A 280 15.75 10.07 3.29
N LEU A 281 15.14 10.15 4.47
CA LEU A 281 13.77 9.71 4.70
C LEU A 281 12.78 10.80 4.28
N THR A 282 11.76 10.41 3.52
CA THR A 282 10.68 11.31 3.12
C THR A 282 9.70 11.51 4.28
N CYS A 283 9.56 12.75 4.70
CA CYS A 283 8.58 13.21 5.67
C CYS A 283 7.55 14.13 5.01
N VAL A 284 6.28 13.96 5.35
CA VAL A 284 5.19 14.81 4.87
C VAL A 284 4.52 15.54 6.03
N ASN A 285 4.10 16.77 5.77
CA ASN A 285 3.38 17.56 6.77
C ASN A 285 1.88 17.58 6.47
N PHE A 286 1.04 16.99 7.33
CA PHE A 286 -0.40 16.94 7.11
C PHE A 286 -1.11 18.29 7.23
N ASN A 287 -0.47 19.29 7.83
CA ASN A 287 -1.03 20.64 7.93
C ASN A 287 -0.69 21.49 6.70
N LYS A 288 0.19 21.01 5.81
CA LYS A 288 0.60 21.72 4.59
C LYS A 288 0.16 20.93 3.37
N LEU A 289 -0.99 21.30 2.84
CA LEU A 289 -1.49 20.78 1.57
C LEU A 289 -0.69 21.35 0.41
N CYS A 290 -0.44 20.52 -0.59
CA CYS A 290 0.04 20.95 -1.90
C CYS A 290 -1.06 20.74 -2.94
N TYR A 291 -1.12 21.61 -3.94
CA TYR A 291 -1.95 21.45 -5.15
C TYR A 291 -3.44 21.17 -4.88
N GLU A 292 -4.17 22.14 -4.29
CA GLU A 292 -5.62 22.04 -4.05
C GLU A 292 -6.46 21.96 -5.34
N ASP A 293 -5.92 22.46 -6.45
CA ASP A 293 -6.62 22.56 -7.74
C ASP A 293 -6.70 21.22 -8.50
N ASP A 294 -5.92 20.20 -8.12
CA ASP A 294 -5.87 18.89 -8.78
C ASP A 294 -5.94 17.71 -7.79
N PRO A 295 -7.12 17.46 -7.19
CA PRO A 295 -7.27 16.44 -6.16
C PRO A 295 -7.49 15.03 -6.70
N PHE A 296 -7.73 14.84 -8.00
CA PHE A 296 -8.10 13.54 -8.55
C PHE A 296 -6.90 12.77 -9.09
N VAL A 297 -6.94 11.44 -8.94
CA VAL A 297 -5.98 10.49 -9.53
C VAL A 297 -6.69 9.22 -9.97
N LEU A 298 -6.23 8.58 -11.04
CA LEU A 298 -6.76 7.28 -11.45
C LEU A 298 -6.37 6.23 -10.40
N ALA A 299 -7.32 5.38 -10.04
CA ALA A 299 -7.08 4.31 -9.08
C ALA A 299 -5.94 3.36 -9.52
N SER A 300 -5.70 3.23 -10.83
CA SER A 300 -4.63 2.38 -11.40
C SER A 300 -3.22 2.97 -11.26
N GLN A 301 -3.09 4.29 -11.08
CA GLN A 301 -1.79 4.98 -11.03
C GLN A 301 -1.19 5.03 -9.62
N VAL A 302 -2.00 4.80 -8.58
CA VAL A 302 -1.55 4.96 -7.19
C VAL A 302 -0.99 3.67 -6.59
N HIS A 303 -0.06 3.87 -5.66
CA HIS A 303 0.47 2.82 -4.78
C HIS A 303 0.12 3.14 -3.32
N GLN A 304 0.07 2.12 -2.47
CA GLN A 304 -0.26 2.28 -1.07
C GLN A 304 0.97 2.66 -0.23
N VAL A 305 0.79 3.66 0.64
CA VAL A 305 1.78 4.03 1.66
C VAL A 305 1.11 4.10 3.02
N PHE A 306 1.90 3.97 4.07
CA PHE A 306 1.49 4.29 5.43
C PHE A 306 2.40 5.38 6.00
N TYR A 307 1.92 6.06 7.02
CA TYR A 307 2.49 7.26 7.59
C TYR A 307 2.77 7.03 9.07
N VAL A 308 4.03 7.15 9.46
CA VAL A 308 4.49 7.03 10.85
C VAL A 308 4.66 8.43 11.42
N LYS A 309 3.98 8.72 12.53
CA LYS A 309 4.06 10.04 13.15
C LYS A 309 5.46 10.29 13.72
N ASP A 310 6.04 11.44 13.43
CA ASP A 310 7.28 11.86 14.07
C ASP A 310 7.05 12.14 15.57
N ALA A 311 7.98 11.67 16.40
CA ALA A 311 7.98 11.89 17.84
C ALA A 311 8.34 13.35 18.19
N THR A 312 9.09 14.03 17.34
CA THR A 312 9.64 15.37 17.63
C THR A 312 8.80 16.50 17.04
N GLU A 313 8.52 16.48 15.74
CA GLU A 313 7.79 17.53 15.05
C GLU A 313 6.28 17.21 14.92
N LYS A 314 5.45 18.08 15.48
CA LYS A 314 3.99 17.92 15.43
C LYS A 314 3.47 18.13 14.01
N GLY A 315 2.82 17.09 13.46
CA GLY A 315 2.18 17.13 12.14
C GLY A 315 3.03 16.54 11.02
N CYS A 316 4.31 16.29 11.29
CA CYS A 316 5.22 15.58 10.42
C CYS A 316 5.03 14.06 10.54
N HIS A 317 4.98 13.39 9.39
CA HIS A 317 4.82 11.96 9.31
C HIS A 317 5.75 11.38 8.24
N TYR A 318 6.54 10.39 8.62
CA TYR A 318 7.41 9.65 7.72
C TYR A 318 6.62 8.72 6.83
N VAL A 319 6.97 8.69 5.55
CA VAL A 319 6.29 7.87 4.55
C VAL A 319 6.98 6.52 4.43
N MET A 320 6.20 5.47 4.63
CA MET A 320 6.64 4.10 4.46
C MET A 320 5.90 3.49 3.28
N LYS A 321 6.65 3.09 2.25
CA LYS A 321 6.08 2.36 1.11
C LYS A 321 5.64 0.99 1.58
N LYS A 322 4.39 0.65 1.30
CA LYS A 322 3.93 -0.71 1.55
C LYS A 322 4.45 -1.58 0.41
N LEU A 323 5.29 -2.54 0.74
CA LEU A 323 5.72 -3.55 -0.20
C LEU A 323 4.51 -4.38 -0.63
N SER A 324 4.48 -4.82 -1.90
CA SER A 324 3.45 -5.76 -2.33
C SER A 324 3.55 -7.03 -1.50
N LYS A 325 2.44 -7.75 -1.35
CA LYS A 325 2.42 -8.98 -0.56
C LYS A 325 3.51 -9.97 -0.99
N ASP A 326 3.84 -10.00 -2.28
CA ASP A 326 4.89 -10.87 -2.82
C ASP A 326 6.30 -10.46 -2.38
N PHE A 327 6.56 -9.17 -2.19
CA PHE A 327 7.86 -8.72 -1.69
C PHE A 327 8.01 -9.00 -0.20
N ILE A 328 6.91 -9.01 0.56
CA ILE A 328 6.92 -9.44 1.97
C ILE A 328 7.21 -10.94 2.03
N ASP A 329 6.55 -11.75 1.20
CA ASP A 329 6.82 -13.20 1.12
C ASP A 329 8.27 -13.49 0.66
N ILE A 330 8.87 -12.65 -0.21
CA ILE A 330 10.29 -12.76 -0.59
C ILE A 330 11.21 -12.25 0.51
N MET A 331 10.85 -11.18 1.23
CA MET A 331 11.66 -10.65 2.33
C MET A 331 11.71 -11.62 3.50
N ASP A 332 10.59 -12.23 3.86
CA ASP A 332 10.53 -13.30 4.86
C ASP A 332 11.39 -14.51 4.43
N GLN A 333 11.53 -14.78 3.12
CA GLN A 333 12.44 -15.80 2.57
C GLN A 333 13.92 -15.35 2.51
N THR A 334 14.23 -14.05 2.59
CA THR A 334 15.60 -13.51 2.47
C THR A 334 16.19 -12.97 3.78
N GLU A 335 15.38 -12.73 4.82
CA GLU A 335 15.90 -12.47 6.17
C GLU A 335 16.67 -13.68 6.72
N ASP A 336 16.35 -14.89 6.25
CA ASP A 336 17.13 -16.11 6.50
C ASP A 336 18.54 -16.07 5.87
N THR A 337 18.75 -15.26 4.82
CA THR A 337 20.06 -15.12 4.15
C THR A 337 20.88 -13.94 4.70
N TYR A 338 20.22 -12.86 5.14
CA TYR A 338 20.92 -11.69 5.68
C TYR A 338 21.60 -11.96 7.03
N PHE A 339 21.03 -12.85 7.86
CA PHE A 339 21.70 -13.31 9.09
C PHE A 339 22.81 -14.34 8.82
N ALA A 340 22.75 -15.07 7.70
CA ALA A 340 23.77 -16.07 7.34
C ALA A 340 25.06 -15.44 6.79
N GLU A 341 24.96 -14.40 5.94
CA GLU A 341 26.15 -13.70 5.40
C GLU A 341 26.91 -12.90 6.48
N LEU A 342 26.20 -12.38 7.49
CA LEU A 342 26.84 -11.72 8.63
C LEU A 342 27.63 -12.71 9.51
N THR A 343 27.20 -13.97 9.61
CA THR A 343 27.91 -15.01 10.37
C THR A 343 29.17 -15.54 9.67
N GLU A 344 29.19 -15.67 8.34
CA GLU A 344 30.41 -16.10 7.63
C GLU A 344 31.55 -15.07 7.74
N SER A 345 31.23 -13.77 7.80
CA SER A 345 32.25 -12.71 7.96
C SER A 345 32.82 -12.60 9.37
N VAL A 346 32.17 -13.20 10.37
CA VAL A 346 32.59 -13.19 11.78
C VAL A 346 33.43 -14.43 12.10
N GLU A 347 33.16 -15.57 11.49
CA GLU A 347 33.97 -16.78 11.68
C GLU A 347 35.41 -16.59 11.15
N ASP A 348 35.60 -15.92 10.01
CA ASP A 348 36.94 -15.66 9.45
C ASP A 348 37.75 -14.63 10.27
N ARG A 349 37.08 -13.87 11.15
CA ARG A 349 37.71 -12.95 12.13
C ARG A 349 37.93 -13.55 13.52
N MET A 350 37.37 -14.72 13.81
CA MET A 350 37.56 -15.42 15.09
C MET A 350 38.64 -16.50 15.03
N VAL A 351 39.04 -16.97 13.84
CA VAL A 351 40.09 -17.99 13.68
C VAL A 351 41.51 -17.48 14.00
N THR A 352 41.72 -16.18 14.17
CA THR A 352 43.06 -15.62 14.50
C THR A 352 43.33 -15.36 15.98
N ALA A 353 42.43 -15.72 16.91
CA ALA A 353 42.56 -15.29 18.31
C ALA A 353 42.30 -16.35 19.40
N LEU A 354 42.28 -17.65 19.08
CA LEU A 354 42.18 -18.70 20.11
C LEU A 354 43.14 -19.87 19.82
N ASN A 355 44.44 -19.59 19.93
CA ASN A 355 45.35 -20.57 20.52
C ASN A 355 45.51 -20.13 21.97
N ASP A 356 44.80 -20.78 22.88
CA ASP A 356 45.34 -21.18 24.19
C ASP A 356 44.27 -21.98 24.93
N ASP A 357 44.67 -23.19 25.29
CA ASP A 357 43.95 -24.13 26.15
C ASP A 357 43.77 -23.51 27.55
N ASP A 358 42.54 -23.46 28.07
CA ASP A 358 42.26 -23.85 29.45
C ASP A 358 40.74 -23.90 29.73
N GLU A 359 40.31 -24.97 30.38
CA GLU A 359 38.96 -25.19 30.90
C GLU A 359 38.56 -24.07 31.88
N ASN A 360 37.36 -23.47 31.78
CA ASN A 360 36.78 -22.76 32.93
C ASN A 360 35.24 -22.60 32.92
N SER A 361 34.62 -23.30 33.90
CA SER A 361 33.51 -22.90 34.79
C SER A 361 32.31 -22.08 34.25
N TRP A 362 31.13 -22.71 34.23
CA TRP A 362 29.82 -22.08 33.98
C TRP A 362 29.13 -21.55 35.25
N THR A 363 29.80 -20.70 36.03
CA THR A 363 29.14 -20.00 37.15
C THR A 363 29.28 -18.48 37.05
N ARG A 364 28.17 -17.79 37.32
CA ARG A 364 28.01 -16.33 37.16
C ARG A 364 28.36 -15.64 38.47
N GLU A 365 29.61 -15.21 38.64
CA GLU A 365 30.05 -14.41 39.80
C GLU A 365 29.56 -12.96 39.65
N GLY A 366 28.65 -12.52 40.53
CA GLY A 366 28.20 -11.12 40.51
C GLY A 366 26.99 -10.74 41.35
N VAL A 367 26.37 -11.66 42.09
CA VAL A 367 25.26 -11.33 43.00
C VAL A 367 25.54 -11.94 44.38
N PRO A 368 25.71 -11.14 45.45
CA PRO A 368 25.89 -11.69 46.77
C PRO A 368 24.57 -12.31 47.27
N PRO A 369 24.60 -13.51 47.88
CA PRO A 369 23.40 -14.20 48.34
C PRO A 369 22.77 -13.46 49.53
N ILE A 370 21.45 -13.31 49.51
CA ILE A 370 20.65 -12.90 50.68
C ILE A 370 20.42 -14.16 51.51
N ILE A 371 21.01 -14.22 52.70
CA ILE A 371 20.82 -15.30 53.67
C ILE A 371 19.57 -14.97 54.50
N LEU A 372 18.57 -15.85 54.46
CA LEU A 372 17.48 -15.88 55.43
C LEU A 372 17.78 -17.02 56.40
N ASP A 373 18.03 -16.69 57.67
CA ASP A 373 18.22 -17.68 58.74
C ASP A 373 16.85 -18.19 59.21
N ASP A 374 16.55 -19.46 58.98
CA ASP A 374 15.48 -20.19 59.66
C ASP A 374 16.07 -20.88 60.91
N PRO A 375 15.47 -20.72 62.11
CA PRO A 375 15.90 -21.47 63.28
C PRO A 375 15.33 -22.89 63.25
N VAL A 376 16.21 -23.89 63.30
CA VAL A 376 15.89 -25.30 63.52
C VAL A 376 16.20 -25.67 64.98
N GLU A 377 15.20 -26.16 65.71
CA GLU A 377 15.35 -27.17 66.79
C GLU A 377 14.08 -28.05 66.73
N ASN A 378 14.16 -29.23 66.12
CA ASN A 378 14.57 -30.54 66.67
C ASN A 378 13.51 -31.27 67.52
N GLN A 379 13.08 -32.41 66.94
CA GLN A 379 12.80 -33.72 67.58
C GLN A 379 11.49 -33.84 68.38
N GLU A 380 10.68 -34.90 68.31
CA GLU A 380 10.94 -36.31 68.01
C GLU A 380 9.61 -37.06 67.70
N THR A 381 9.71 -38.08 66.84
CA THR A 381 8.94 -39.33 66.72
C THR A 381 7.56 -39.50 67.42
N ASN A 382 6.52 -39.88 66.66
CA ASN A 382 6.04 -41.28 66.64
C ASN A 382 4.89 -41.53 65.65
N SER A 383 4.96 -42.71 65.06
CA SER A 383 4.02 -43.38 64.16
C SER A 383 2.76 -43.87 64.85
N GLU A 384 1.60 -43.80 64.16
CA GLU A 384 0.51 -44.80 64.12
C GLU A 384 -0.62 -44.24 63.20
N SER A 385 -0.89 -44.80 62.02
CA SER A 385 -1.70 -45.98 61.69
C SER A 385 -3.17 -45.63 61.35
N TYR A 386 -3.57 -46.02 60.12
CA TYR A 386 -4.91 -46.33 59.56
C TYR A 386 -6.16 -45.56 60.04
N ASP A 387 -6.90 -44.93 59.13
CA ASP A 387 -7.98 -45.56 58.34
C ASP A 387 -9.09 -44.57 57.93
N THR A 388 -9.67 -44.85 56.75
CA THR A 388 -11.00 -44.52 56.20
C THR A 388 -11.82 -43.30 56.66
N GLY A 389 -12.37 -42.56 55.67
CA GLY A 389 -13.53 -41.69 55.90
C GLY A 389 -13.94 -40.81 54.73
N HIS A 390 -14.87 -41.31 53.91
CA HIS A 390 -15.63 -40.58 52.89
C HIS A 390 -16.51 -39.44 53.44
N CYS A 391 -17.09 -38.69 52.48
CA CYS A 391 -18.29 -37.81 52.54
C CYS A 391 -17.98 -36.31 52.59
N TRP A 392 -18.38 -35.45 51.65
CA TRP A 392 -19.31 -35.48 50.51
C TRP A 392 -18.74 -34.67 49.34
#